data_AF-X1NX20-F1
#
_entry.id   AF-X1NX20-F1
#
_cell.length_a   1.000
_cell.length_b   1.000
_cell.length_c   1.000
_cell.angle_alpha   90.00
_cell.angle_beta   90.00
_cell.angle_gamma   90.00
#
_symmetry.space_group_name_H-M   'P 1'
#
loop_
_entity.id
_entity.type
_entity.pdbx_description
1 polymer ?
#
loop_
_entity_poly.entity_id
_entity_poly.type
_entity_poly.pdbx_seq_one_letter_code
_entity_poly.pdbx_strand_id
1 'polypeptide(L)' 'GDVAYNEVLDKVSAITPVPGGVGPITNVMLMQNTLKAAEKLVVSE' A
#
# COMPACT_ATOMS: atom_id res chain seq x y z
N GLY A 1 9.20 -9.97 6.88
CA GLY A 1 8.92 -8.62 7.42
C GLY A 1 9.40 -8.56 8.85
N ASP A 2 9.08 -7.50 9.56
CA ASP A 2 9.65 -7.26 10.91
C ASP A 2 8.93 -8.04 12.02
N VAL A 3 7.74 -8.56 11.73
CA VAL A 3 6.90 -9.29 12.69
C VAL A 3 6.99 -10.80 12.45
N ALA A 4 7.12 -11.58 13.54
CA ALA A 4 7.00 -13.03 13.53
C ALA A 4 5.55 -13.46 13.29
N TYR A 5 5.14 -13.52 12.02
CA TYR A 5 3.74 -13.65 11.59
C TYR A 5 2.97 -14.78 12.32
N ASN A 6 3.55 -15.99 12.37
CA ASN A 6 2.89 -17.15 12.96
C ASN A 6 2.69 -17.05 14.48
N GLU A 7 3.56 -16.32 15.19
CA GLU A 7 3.46 -16.17 16.64
C GLU A 7 2.43 -15.12 17.08
N VAL A 8 2.05 -14.24 16.13
CA VAL A 8 1.21 -13.08 16.39
C VAL A 8 -0.17 -13.22 15.73
N LEU A 9 -0.33 -14.08 14.73
CA LEU A 9 -1.56 -14.29 13.96
C LEU A 9 -2.80 -14.47 14.85
N ASP A 10 -2.72 -15.32 15.88
CA ASP A 10 -3.84 -15.61 16.78
C ASP A 10 -4.05 -14.57 17.89
N LYS A 11 -3.16 -13.57 17.99
CA LYS A 11 -3.18 -12.53 19.03
C LYS A 11 -3.75 -11.19 18.53
N VAL A 12 -3.96 -11.04 17.23
CA VAL A 12 -4.41 -9.79 16.61
C VAL A 12 -5.69 -10.01 15.81
N SER A 13 -6.51 -8.96 15.66
CA SER A 13 -7.73 -9.01 14.86
C SER A 13 -7.48 -8.98 13.35
N ALA A 14 -6.32 -8.47 12.92
CA ALA A 14 -5.87 -8.44 11.53
C ALA A 14 -4.35 -8.33 11.45
N ILE A 15 -3.76 -8.88 10.39
CA ILE A 15 -2.32 -8.83 10.12
C ILE A 15 -2.08 -8.72 8.61
N THR A 16 -1.06 -7.98 8.20
CA THR A 16 -0.70 -7.85 6.78
C THR A 16 0.37 -8.90 6.42
N PRO A 17 0.16 -9.69 5.35
CA PRO A 17 1.11 -10.72 4.97
C PRO A 17 2.37 -10.11 4.36
N VAL A 18 3.49 -10.81 4.53
CA VAL A 18 4.75 -10.48 3.85
C VAL A 18 5.32 -11.78 3.27
N PRO A 19 5.37 -11.93 1.93
CA PRO A 19 4.99 -10.95 0.90
C PRO A 19 3.46 -10.79 0.74
N GLY A 20 3.04 -9.73 0.05
CA GLY A 20 1.63 -9.54 -0.39
C GLY A 20 0.83 -8.43 0.30
N GLY A 21 1.35 -7.81 1.36
CA GLY A 21 0.69 -6.73 2.09
C GLY A 21 0.94 -5.35 1.49
N VAL A 22 1.70 -4.52 2.21
CA VAL A 22 1.85 -3.09 1.92
C VAL A 22 2.59 -2.77 0.61
N GLY A 23 3.57 -3.59 0.23
CA GLY A 23 4.44 -3.33 -0.92
C GLY A 23 3.69 -3.14 -2.26
N PRO A 24 2.83 -4.09 -2.68
CA PRO A 24 2.03 -3.92 -3.88
C PRO A 24 1.13 -2.67 -3.86
N ILE A 25 0.53 -2.35 -2.70
CA ILE A 25 -0.32 -1.16 -2.56
C ILE A 25 0.51 0.12 -2.68
N THR A 26 1.74 0.16 -2.18
CA THR A 26 2.63 1.32 -2.35
C THR A 26 2.84 1.68 -3.82
N ASN A 27 3.09 0.68 -4.68
CA ASN A 27 3.26 0.91 -6.11
C ASN A 27 1.99 1.49 -6.75
N VAL A 28 0.82 0.92 -6.42
CA VAL A 28 -0.48 1.41 -6.92
C VAL A 28 -0.73 2.85 -6.47
N MET A 29 -0.50 3.15 -5.18
CA MET A 29 -0.73 4.48 -4.62
C MET A 29 0.22 5.52 -5.22
N LEU A 30 1.48 5.15 -5.49
CA LEU A 30 2.42 6.00 -6.21
C LEU A 30 1.86 6.37 -7.60
N MET A 31 1.47 5.36 -8.39
CA MET A 31 0.90 5.59 -9.73
C MET A 31 -0.36 6.45 -9.68
N GLN A 32 -1.25 6.18 -8.72
CA GLN A 32 -2.49 6.94 -8.56
C GLN A 32 -2.22 8.41 -8.24
N ASN A 33 -1.22 8.69 -7.38
CA ASN A 33 -0.84 10.07 -7.06
C ASN A 33 -0.17 10.76 -8.24
N THR A 34 0.66 10.05 -9.01
CA THR A 34 1.25 10.57 -10.25
C THR A 34 0.17 10.93 -11.28
N LEU A 35 -0.83 10.06 -11.47
CA LEU A 35 -1.95 10.33 -12.37
C LEU A 35 -2.74 11.56 -11.93
N LYS A 36 -3.12 11.64 -10.64
CA LYS A 36 -3.83 12.80 -10.09
C LYS A 36 -3.07 14.10 -10.27
N ALA A 37 -1.74 14.06 -10.13
CA ALA A 37 -0.89 15.23 -10.36
C ALA A 37 -0.90 15.64 -11.83
N ALA A 38 -0.78 14.68 -12.76
CA ALA A 38 -0.84 14.95 -14.19
C ALA A 38 -2.20 15.53 -14.62
N GLU A 39 -3.32 14.95 -14.15
CA GLU A 39 -4.68 15.46 -14.42
C GLU A 39 -4.84 16.91 -13.97
N LYS A 40 -4.34 17.25 -12.77
CA LYS A 40 -4.37 18.64 -12.28
C LYS A 40 -3.58 19.59 -13.16
N LEU A 41 -2.42 19.18 -13.67
CA LEU A 41 -1.61 20.01 -14.57
C LEU A 41 -2.32 20.26 -15.91
N VAL A 42 -3.10 19.30 -16.40
CA VAL A 42 -3.80 19.38 -17.70
C VAL A 42 -5.14 20.12 -17.61
N VAL A 43 -5.86 20.03 -16.48
CA VAL A 43 -7.19 20.68 -16.30
C VAL A 43 -7.07 22.13 -15.80
N SER A 44 -5.85 22.65 -15.60
CA SER A 44 -5.60 24.02 -15.15
C SER A 44 -5.65 25.09 -16.28
N GLU A 45 -6.23 24.78 -17.44
CA GLU A 45 -6.48 25.74 -18.54
C GLU A 45 -7.96 26.15 -18.62
#